data_AF-A0A8T4NWP4-F1
#
_entry.id   AF-A0A8T4NWP4-F1
#
_cell.length_a   1.000
_cell.length_b   1.000
_cell.length_c   1.000
_cell.angle_alpha   90.00
_cell.angle_beta   90.00
_cell.angle_gamma   90.00
#
_symmetry.space_group_name_H-M   'P 1'
#
loop_
_entity.id
_entity.type
_entity.pdbx_description
1 polymer ?
#
loop_
_entity_poly.entity_id
_entity_poly.type
_entity_poly.pdbx_seq_one_letter_code
_entity_poly.pdbx_strand_id
1 'polypeptide(L)' 'MKRISIFIDGNNFYYGLRKIYGKNKSLKNFNFEKFCSFLSKGEKIVDIFYYNAELDKNENSEKFESQKEFFDKLRK' A
#
# COMPACT_ATOMS: atom_id res chain seq x y z
N MET A 1 12.28 -24.12 -1.58
CA MET A 1 11.26 -23.05 -1.63
C MET A 1 11.34 -22.24 -0.36
N LYS A 2 11.76 -20.99 -0.46
CA LYS A 2 11.85 -20.06 0.67
C LYS A 2 10.48 -19.45 0.94
N ARG A 3 10.24 -19.11 2.21
CA ARG A 3 9.03 -18.42 2.66
C ARG A 3 9.37 -16.96 2.88
N ILE A 4 8.59 -16.06 2.31
CA ILE A 4 8.82 -14.61 2.39
C ILE A 4 7.61 -13.94 3.05
N SER A 5 7.88 -13.18 4.10
CA SER A 5 6.93 -12.22 4.66
C SER A 5 7.36 -10.82 4.23
N ILE A 6 6.41 -10.01 3.77
CA ILE A 6 6.67 -8.66 3.27
C ILE A 6 6.07 -7.64 4.25
N PHE A 7 6.87 -6.66 4.65
CA PHE A 7 6.46 -5.59 5.55
C PHE A 7 6.58 -4.27 4.80
N ILE A 8 5.45 -3.58 4.60
CA ILE A 8 5.37 -2.32 3.87
C ILE A 8 4.97 -1.23 4.86
N ASP A 9 5.85 -0.25 5.06
CA ASP A 9 5.48 1.03 5.65
C ASP A 9 4.70 1.84 4.60
N GLY A 10 3.39 1.92 4.78
CA GLY A 10 2.47 2.55 3.84
C GLY A 10 2.71 4.04 3.66
N ASN A 11 3.14 4.74 4.71
CA ASN A 11 3.39 6.17 4.65
C ASN A 11 4.67 6.45 3.86
N ASN A 12 5.76 5.75 4.20
CA ASN A 12 7.02 5.85 3.48
C ASN A 12 6.85 5.45 2.01
N PHE A 13 6.16 4.34 1.77
CA PHE A 13 5.89 3.82 0.43
C PHE A 13 5.09 4.83 -0.41
N TYR A 14 4.01 5.39 0.14
CA TYR A 14 3.18 6.38 -0.56
C TYR A 14 4.00 7.60 -0.98
N TYR A 15 4.77 8.19 -0.05
CA TYR A 15 5.61 9.36 -0.38
C TYR A 15 6.74 9.02 -1.35
N GLY A 16 7.31 7.82 -1.28
CA GLY A 16 8.28 7.32 -2.26
C GLY A 16 7.69 7.26 -3.67
N LEU A 17 6.50 6.67 -3.82
CA LEU A 17 5.79 6.64 -5.09
C LEU A 17 5.44 8.04 -5.61
N ARG A 18 5.08 8.97 -4.71
CA ARG A 18 4.82 10.38 -5.08
C ARG A 18 6.05 11.11 -5.59
N LYS A 19 7.24 10.78 -5.07
CA LYS A 19 8.51 11.32 -5.61
C LYS A 19 8.81 10.79 -7.01
N ILE A 20 8.50 9.52 -7.28
CA ILE A 20 8.78 8.88 -8.58
C ILE A 20 7.76 9.32 -9.65
N TYR A 21 6.47 9.29 -9.33
CA TYR A 21 5.39 9.52 -10.29
C TYR A 21 4.80 10.93 -10.28
N GLY A 22 5.20 11.76 -9.31
CA GLY A 22 4.65 13.09 -9.10
C GLY A 22 3.29 13.11 -8.38
N LYS A 23 2.83 14.33 -8.07
CA LYS A 23 1.59 14.57 -7.30
C LYS A 23 0.31 14.34 -8.12
N ASN A 24 0.39 14.38 -9.44
CA ASN A 24 -0.79 14.35 -10.32
C ASN A 24 -1.24 12.93 -10.67
N LYS A 25 -0.37 11.92 -10.50
CA LYS A 25 -0.73 10.53 -10.80
C LYS A 25 -1.56 9.93 -9.67
N SER A 26 -2.70 9.34 -9.98
CA SER A 26 -3.44 8.57 -8.97
C SER A 26 -2.67 7.29 -8.62
N LEU A 27 -2.50 7.04 -7.31
CA LEU A 27 -1.90 5.81 -6.79
C LEU A 27 -2.96 4.82 -6.29
N LYS A 28 -4.26 5.16 -6.38
CA LYS A 28 -5.37 4.34 -5.87
C LYS A 28 -5.46 2.94 -6.51
N ASN A 29 -4.92 2.80 -7.72
CA ASN A 29 -4.96 1.57 -8.50
C ASN A 29 -3.57 0.90 -8.58
N PHE A 30 -2.66 1.22 -7.65
CA PHE A 30 -1.38 0.54 -7.58
C PHE A 30 -1.61 -0.96 -7.29
N ASN A 31 -1.04 -1.83 -8.13
CA ASN A 31 -1.21 -3.27 -7.99
C ASN A 31 -0.19 -3.82 -6.98
N PHE A 32 -0.60 -3.90 -5.71
CA PHE A 32 0.23 -4.38 -4.61
C PHE A 32 0.56 -5.87 -4.74
N GLU A 33 -0.35 -6.69 -5.24
CA GLU A 33 -0.13 -8.12 -5.45
C GLU A 33 1.01 -8.36 -6.45
N LYS A 34 0.96 -7.68 -7.60
CA LYS A 34 2.00 -7.76 -8.63
C LYS A 34 3.34 -7.22 -8.11
N PHE A 35 3.32 -6.15 -7.31
CA PHE A 35 4.53 -5.62 -6.69
C PHE A 35 5.15 -6.60 -5.70
N CYS A 36 4.34 -7.21 -4.82
CA CYS A 36 4.81 -8.21 -3.87
C CYS A 36 5.35 -9.46 -4.56
N SER A 37 4.68 -9.91 -5.64
CA SER A 37 5.13 -11.02 -6.49
C SER A 37 6.45 -10.71 -7.19
N PHE A 38 6.65 -9.47 -7.64
CA PHE A 38 7.93 -9.01 -8.18
C PHE A 38 9.03 -9.05 -7.12
N LEU A 39 8.75 -8.58 -5.89
CA LEU A 39 9.71 -8.62 -4.79
C LEU A 39 10.07 -10.04 -4.35
N SER A 40 9.12 -10.97 -4.38
CA SER A 40 9.34 -12.36 -3.94
C SER A 40 10.15 -13.19 -4.94
N LYS A 41 10.34 -12.72 -6.19
CA LYS A 41 11.10 -13.40 -7.24
C LYS A 41 10.68 -14.87 -7.45
N GLY A 42 9.38 -15.14 -7.32
CA GLY A 42 8.82 -16.49 -7.48
C GLY A 42 8.90 -17.39 -6.24
N GLU A 43 9.45 -16.91 -5.13
CA GLU A 43 9.38 -17.62 -3.85
C GLU A 43 7.99 -17.48 -3.20
N LYS A 44 7.68 -18.38 -2.26
CA LYS A 44 6.37 -18.43 -1.63
C LYS A 44 6.19 -17.25 -0.66
N ILE A 45 5.29 -16.34 -1.00
CA ILE A 45 4.80 -15.30 -0.07
C ILE A 45 3.88 -15.97 0.93
N VAL A 46 4.13 -15.74 2.22
CA VAL A 46 3.31 -16.29 3.31
C VAL A 46 2.43 -15.24 3.96
N ASP A 47 2.96 -14.01 4.09
CA ASP A 47 2.25 -12.90 4.71
C ASP A 47 2.66 -11.58 4.06
N ILE A 48 1.73 -10.63 3.99
CA ILE A 48 1.97 -9.25 3.61
C ILE A 48 1.37 -8.36 4.69
N PHE A 49 2.21 -7.55 5.31
CA PHE A 49 1.82 -6.58 6.33
C PHE A 49 1.96 -5.17 5.77
N TYR A 50 0.84 -4.44 5.73
CA TYR A 50 0.81 -3.04 5.31
C TYR A 50 0.51 -2.14 6.51
N TYR A 51 1.50 -1.40 6.98
CA TYR A 51 1.39 -0.54 8.15
C TYR A 51 1.05 0.88 7.74
N ASN A 52 -0.07 1.39 8.20
CA ASN A 52 -0.39 2.81 8.02
C ASN A 52 -1.25 3.30 9.17
N ALA A 53 -1.05 4.56 9.58
CA ALA A 53 -1.91 5.19 10.56
C ALA A 53 -3.24 5.58 9.91
N GLU A 54 -4.33 5.35 10.62
CA GLU A 54 -5.62 5.89 10.22
C GLU A 54 -5.58 7.42 10.34
N LEU A 55 -6.08 8.11 9.31
CA LEU A 55 -6.18 9.56 9.32
C LEU A 55 -7.25 10.01 10.32
N ASP A 56 -7.16 11.25 10.79
CA ASP A 56 -8.23 11.83 11.60
C ASP A 56 -9.39 12.30 10.71
N LYS A 57 -10.57 11.73 10.94
CA LYS A 57 -11.81 12.08 10.25
C LYS A 57 -12.21 13.54 10.49
N ASN A 58 -11.91 14.09 11.67
CA ASN A 58 -12.26 15.46 12.04
C ASN A 58 -11.35 16.49 11.37
N GLU A 59 -10.10 16.13 11.04
CA GLU A 59 -9.19 17.01 10.30
C GLU A 59 -9.53 17.05 8.81
N ASN A 60 -9.79 15.88 8.21
CA ASN A 60 -10.11 15.79 6.78
C ASN A 60 -10.93 14.55 6.44
N SER A 61 -12.25 14.71 6.45
CA SER A 61 -13.20 13.62 6.20
C SER A 61 -13.06 13.02 4.80
N GLU A 62 -12.78 13.82 3.77
CA GLU A 62 -12.61 13.31 2.39
C GLU A 62 -11.39 12.39 2.25
N LYS A 63 -10.24 12.80 2.82
CA LYS A 63 -9.03 11.97 2.82
C LYS A 63 -9.20 10.72 3.68
N PHE A 64 -9.89 10.84 4.81
CA PHE A 64 -10.24 9.71 5.66
C PHE A 64 -11.03 8.65 4.88
N GLU A 65 -12.15 9.03 4.26
CA GLU A 65 -12.98 8.09 3.50
C GLU A 65 -12.18 7.50 2.31
N SER A 66 -11.38 8.32 1.61
CA SER A 66 -10.52 7.80 0.56
C SER A 66 -9.45 6.82 1.07
N GLN A 67 -8.99 6.95 2.32
CA GLN A 67 -8.06 6.01 2.94
C GLN A 67 -8.77 4.71 3.32
N LYS A 68 -10.00 4.79 3.84
CA LYS A 68 -10.84 3.62 4.13
C LYS A 68 -11.08 2.78 2.89
N GLU A 69 -11.51 3.41 1.79
CA GLU A 69 -11.68 2.74 0.49
C GLU A 69 -10.40 2.03 0.04
N PHE A 70 -9.24 2.65 0.29
CA PHE A 70 -7.94 2.08 -0.05
C PHE A 70 -7.61 0.86 0.82
N PHE A 71 -7.82 0.94 2.14
CA PHE A 71 -7.61 -0.20 3.03
C PHE A 71 -8.54 -1.37 2.73
N ASP A 72 -9.78 -1.11 2.34
CA ASP A 72 -10.72 -2.16 1.93
C ASP A 72 -10.27 -2.87 0.65
N LYS A 73 -9.59 -2.16 -0.26
CA LYS A 73 -8.96 -2.77 -1.44
C LYS A 73 -7.75 -3.63 -1.09
N LEU A 74 -6.97 -3.26 -0.07
CA LEU A 74 -5.80 -4.04 0.36
C LEU A 74 -6.15 -5.35 1.06
N ARG A 75 -7.36 -5.44 1.63
CA ARG A 75 -7.86 -6.63 2.34
C ARG A 75 -8.49 -7.68 1.42
N LYS A 76 -8.72 -7.35 0.16
CA LYS A 76 -9.29 -8.23 -0.87
C LYS A 76 -8.17 -8.91 -1.65
#